data_AF-A0A1G1JT30-F1
#
_entry.id   AF-A0A1G1JT30-F1
#
_cell.length_a   1.000
_cell.length_b   1.000
_cell.length_c   1.000
_cell.angle_alpha   90.00
_cell.angle_beta   90.00
_cell.angle_gamma   90.00
#
_symmetry.space_group_name_H-M   'P 1'
#
loop_
_entity.id
_entity.type
_entity.pdbx_description
1 polymer ?
#
loop_
_entity_poly.entity_id
_entity_poly.type
_entity_poly.pdbx_seq_one_letter_code
_entity_poly.pdbx_strand_id
1 'polypeptide(L)'
;MRHRKRLRKLSMKTSHRKAMLRNTVRNLLRHQRITLTLARAKETRRLAERVLSMAKTDSVYSRRRIYSILPDRDMIAKLFKEIAPLFKERKSGYTRIIPLNFRRGDGASMAILELTEKKIVEKFPKKKKKETAKTPARKGLETGREERPEGEQPKPLKEGKKKEEPRAKIIPRTKPTLEEEKRSEKAKSEDKRMQDKKGFLKNLRGFFRRKTDM
;
A
#
# COMPACT_ATOMS: atom_id res chain seq x y z
N MET A 1 21.17 32.90 -9.34
CA MET A 1 20.10 32.21 -10.11
C MET A 1 20.23 30.68 -10.04
N ARG A 2 19.16 29.92 -10.29
CA ARG A 2 19.20 28.45 -10.36
C ARG A 2 19.38 27.96 -11.81
N HIS A 3 20.57 28.11 -12.38
CA HIS A 3 20.85 27.68 -13.76
C HIS A 3 20.76 26.15 -13.93
N ARG A 4 20.23 25.70 -15.09
CA ARG A 4 20.12 24.29 -15.51
C ARG A 4 19.33 23.36 -14.56
N LYS A 5 18.54 23.89 -13.62
CA LYS A 5 17.71 23.07 -12.70
C LYS A 5 16.34 22.76 -13.31
N ARG A 6 16.29 21.72 -14.16
CA ARG A 6 15.04 21.26 -14.81
C ARG A 6 14.09 20.46 -13.89
N LEU A 7 14.56 20.06 -12.70
CA LEU A 7 13.82 19.20 -11.77
C LEU A 7 13.05 20.01 -10.73
N ARG A 8 11.76 19.71 -10.52
CA ARG A 8 11.00 20.24 -9.39
C ARG A 8 11.41 19.55 -8.09
N LYS A 9 11.60 20.34 -7.02
CA LYS A 9 11.88 19.81 -5.67
C LYS A 9 10.65 19.25 -4.96
N LEU A 10 9.44 19.65 -5.37
CA LEU A 10 8.16 19.24 -4.76
C LEU A 10 8.10 19.45 -3.23
N SER A 11 8.81 20.46 -2.72
CA SER A 11 8.92 20.76 -1.29
C SER A 11 9.38 19.57 -0.44
N MET A 12 10.18 18.67 -1.01
CA MET A 12 10.67 17.45 -0.36
C MET A 12 12.19 17.33 -0.41
N LYS A 13 12.77 16.66 0.60
CA LYS A 13 14.17 16.20 0.57
C LYS A 13 14.40 15.26 -0.62
N THR A 14 15.63 15.18 -1.11
CA THR A 14 15.99 14.45 -2.34
C THR A 14 15.70 12.95 -2.26
N SER A 15 16.01 12.32 -1.13
CA SER A 15 15.73 10.89 -0.88
C SER A 15 14.22 10.61 -0.92
N HIS A 16 13.45 11.37 -0.16
CA HIS A 16 11.99 11.21 -0.09
C HIS A 16 11.32 11.50 -1.44
N ARG A 17 11.76 12.53 -2.17
CA ARG A 17 11.26 12.81 -3.52
C ARG A 17 11.50 11.64 -4.47
N LYS A 18 12.69 11.04 -4.47
CA LYS A 18 13.00 9.87 -5.30
C LYS A 18 12.10 8.68 -4.93
N ALA A 19 11.93 8.40 -3.64
CA ALA A 19 11.05 7.32 -3.18
C ALA A 19 9.59 7.52 -3.58
N MET A 20 9.06 8.74 -3.38
CA MET A 20 7.69 9.11 -3.76
C MET A 20 7.46 8.96 -5.26
N LEU A 21 8.38 9.43 -6.11
CA LEU A 21 8.25 9.29 -7.57
C LEU A 21 8.28 7.81 -8.01
N ARG A 22 9.16 7.00 -7.42
CA ARG A 22 9.20 5.54 -7.68
C ARG A 22 7.88 4.87 -7.31
N ASN A 23 7.32 5.22 -6.16
CA ASN A 23 6.04 4.67 -5.70
C ASN A 23 4.90 5.09 -6.64
N THR A 24 4.89 6.36 -7.04
CA THR A 24 3.87 6.90 -7.95
C THR A 24 3.92 6.23 -9.33
N VAL A 25 5.12 5.95 -9.86
CA VAL A 25 5.27 5.18 -11.11
C VAL A 25 4.79 3.74 -10.93
N ARG A 26 5.11 3.08 -9.80
CA ARG A 26 4.57 1.74 -9.50
C ARG A 26 3.04 1.74 -9.49
N ASN A 27 2.41 2.73 -8.85
CA ASN A 27 0.96 2.87 -8.84
C ASN A 27 0.40 3.13 -10.23
N LEU A 28 1.05 3.98 -11.04
CA LEU A 28 0.66 4.22 -12.43
C LEU A 28 0.67 2.92 -13.23
N LEU A 29 1.72 2.12 -13.12
CA LEU A 29 1.81 0.89 -13.91
C LEU A 29 0.88 -0.21 -13.37
N ARG A 30 0.59 -0.23 -12.06
CA ARG A 30 -0.38 -1.17 -11.47
C ARG A 30 -1.80 -0.89 -11.94
N HIS A 31 -2.24 0.36 -11.88
CA HIS A 31 -3.62 0.78 -12.12
C HIS A 31 -3.88 1.40 -13.50
N GLN A 32 -2.83 1.69 -14.27
CA GLN A 32 -2.85 2.34 -15.59
C GLN A 32 -3.45 3.76 -15.64
N ARG A 33 -4.08 4.23 -14.56
CA ARG A 33 -4.65 5.56 -14.39
C ARG A 33 -4.60 5.94 -12.91
N ILE A 34 -4.06 7.11 -12.61
CA ILE A 34 -3.97 7.66 -11.25
C ILE A 34 -4.28 9.17 -11.24
N THR A 35 -4.83 9.65 -10.15
CA THR A 35 -5.15 11.07 -9.95
C THR A 35 -4.15 11.68 -8.98
N LEU A 36 -3.53 12.79 -9.36
CA LEU A 36 -2.45 13.44 -8.61
C LEU A 36 -2.53 14.97 -8.78
N THR A 37 -1.65 15.71 -8.09
CA THR A 37 -1.45 17.12 -8.41
C THR A 37 -0.68 17.29 -9.71
N LEU A 38 -0.95 18.36 -10.47
CA LEU A 38 -0.33 18.63 -11.77
C LEU A 38 1.21 18.64 -11.69
N ALA A 39 1.76 19.21 -10.61
CA ALA A 39 3.19 19.24 -10.35
C ALA A 39 3.80 17.83 -10.21
N ARG A 40 3.13 16.94 -9.48
CA ARG A 40 3.56 15.54 -9.31
C ARG A 40 3.38 14.73 -10.60
N ALA A 41 2.30 14.96 -11.34
CA ALA A 41 2.03 14.30 -12.61
C ALA A 41 3.14 14.58 -13.64
N LYS A 42 3.56 15.85 -13.79
CA LYS A 42 4.65 16.26 -14.71
C LYS A 42 5.99 15.59 -14.38
N GLU A 43 6.37 15.50 -13.10
CA GLU A 43 7.60 14.81 -12.69
C GLU A 43 7.51 13.29 -12.85
N THR A 44 6.35 12.70 -12.52
CA THR A 44 6.09 11.26 -12.66
C THR A 44 6.16 10.84 -14.12
N ARG A 45 5.55 11.61 -15.03
CA ARG A 45 5.62 11.41 -16.48
C ARG A 45 7.05 11.25 -16.97
N ARG A 46 7.98 12.12 -16.54
CA ARG A 46 9.39 12.06 -16.96
C ARG A 46 10.10 10.77 -16.52
N LEU A 47 9.68 10.16 -15.40
CA LEU A 47 10.24 8.88 -14.95
C LEU A 47 9.54 7.71 -15.64
N ALA A 48 8.22 7.74 -15.74
CA ALA A 48 7.40 6.72 -16.38
C ALA A 48 7.75 6.54 -17.87
N GLU A 49 7.88 7.62 -18.64
CA GLU A 49 8.25 7.54 -20.06
C GLU A 49 9.60 6.87 -20.28
N ARG A 50 10.59 7.15 -19.42
CA ARG A 50 11.90 6.50 -19.47
C ARG A 50 11.80 5.01 -19.16
N VAL A 51 11.02 4.62 -18.15
CA VAL A 51 10.80 3.22 -17.79
C VAL A 51 10.11 2.46 -18.92
N LEU A 52 9.03 3.02 -19.48
CA LEU A 52 8.28 2.41 -20.58
C LEU A 52 9.14 2.29 -21.84
N SER A 53 9.96 3.30 -22.15
CA SER A 53 10.90 3.23 -23.27
C SER A 53 11.93 2.12 -23.10
N MET A 54 12.46 1.91 -21.89
CA MET A 54 13.38 0.80 -21.61
C MET A 54 12.69 -0.57 -21.65
N ALA A 55 11.39 -0.62 -21.33
CA ALA A 55 10.62 -1.86 -21.30
C ALA A 55 10.25 -2.38 -22.70
N LYS A 56 10.32 -1.54 -23.74
CA LYS A 56 10.02 -1.96 -25.13
C LYS A 56 10.91 -3.10 -25.62
N THR A 57 12.17 -3.12 -25.20
CA THR A 57 13.11 -4.20 -25.50
C THR A 57 13.22 -5.13 -24.30
N ASP A 58 12.64 -6.33 -24.41
CA ASP A 58 12.77 -7.34 -23.38
C ASP A 58 14.17 -7.97 -23.42
N SER A 59 15.04 -7.49 -22.55
CA SER A 59 16.39 -8.01 -22.36
C SER A 59 16.72 -8.09 -20.86
N VAL A 60 17.64 -8.98 -20.50
CA VAL A 60 18.14 -9.08 -19.11
C VAL A 60 18.72 -7.74 -18.64
N TYR A 61 19.38 -7.00 -19.54
CA TYR A 61 19.89 -5.66 -19.26
C TYR A 61 18.76 -4.67 -18.93
N SER A 62 17.72 -4.60 -19.77
CA SER A 62 16.55 -3.74 -19.55
C SER A 62 15.86 -4.06 -18.23
N ARG A 63 15.64 -5.34 -17.93
CA ARG A 63 15.05 -5.81 -16.67
C ARG A 63 15.87 -5.38 -15.45
N ARG A 64 17.19 -5.58 -15.46
CA ARG A 64 18.11 -5.17 -14.37
C ARG A 64 18.11 -3.66 -14.18
N ARG A 65 18.14 -2.89 -15.29
CA ARG A 65 18.12 -1.43 -15.27
C ARG A 65 16.82 -0.89 -14.67
N ILE A 66 15.68 -1.43 -15.09
CA ILE A 66 14.37 -1.06 -14.52
C ILE A 66 14.29 -1.45 -13.05
N TYR A 67 14.78 -2.63 -12.65
CA TYR A 67 14.80 -3.07 -11.26
C TYR A 67 15.59 -2.13 -10.34
N SER A 68 16.73 -1.60 -10.81
CA SER A 68 17.50 -0.59 -10.06
C SER A 68 16.71 0.70 -9.77
N ILE A 69 15.73 1.01 -10.62
CA ILE A 69 14.90 2.21 -10.51
C ILE A 69 13.64 1.91 -9.71
N LEU A 70 12.97 0.80 -10.01
CA LEU A 70 11.70 0.34 -9.43
C LEU A 70 11.90 -1.08 -8.88
N PRO A 71 12.36 -1.22 -7.62
CA PRO A 71 12.58 -2.54 -7.03
C PRO A 71 11.24 -3.18 -6.67
N ASP A 72 10.67 -3.94 -7.60
CA ASP A 72 9.40 -4.68 -7.45
C ASP A 72 9.33 -5.76 -8.53
N ARG A 73 9.48 -7.04 -8.13
CA ARG A 73 9.58 -8.17 -9.08
C ARG A 73 8.27 -8.41 -9.83
N ASP A 74 7.15 -8.40 -9.11
CA ASP A 74 5.83 -8.69 -9.67
C ASP A 74 5.40 -7.61 -10.65
N MET A 75 5.69 -6.35 -10.31
CA MET A 75 5.42 -5.23 -11.20
C MET A 75 6.26 -5.37 -12.48
N ILE A 76 7.56 -5.69 -12.39
CA ILE A 76 8.39 -5.86 -13.60
C ILE A 76 7.86 -6.99 -14.47
N ALA A 77 7.44 -8.11 -13.88
CA ALA A 77 6.81 -9.19 -14.65
C ALA A 77 5.56 -8.69 -15.40
N LYS A 78 4.67 -7.94 -14.74
CA LYS A 78 3.49 -7.31 -15.36
C LYS A 78 3.88 -6.31 -16.45
N LEU A 79 4.93 -5.52 -16.24
CA LEU A 79 5.40 -4.51 -17.18
C LEU A 79 5.77 -5.14 -18.52
N PHE A 80 6.59 -6.19 -18.50
CA PHE A 80 7.03 -6.86 -19.72
C PHE A 80 5.95 -7.75 -20.35
N LYS A 81 5.12 -8.41 -19.53
CA LYS A 81 4.09 -9.33 -20.02
C LYS A 81 2.88 -8.62 -20.61
N GLU A 82 2.39 -7.56 -19.95
CA GLU A 82 1.10 -6.95 -20.29
C GLU A 82 1.23 -5.55 -20.89
N ILE A 83 2.14 -4.73 -20.37
CA ILE A 83 2.15 -3.28 -20.68
C ILE A 83 3.08 -2.97 -21.86
N ALA A 84 4.29 -3.51 -21.88
CA ALA A 84 5.30 -3.26 -22.89
C ALA A 84 4.86 -3.64 -24.32
N PRO A 85 4.14 -4.77 -24.55
CA PRO A 85 3.68 -5.14 -25.88
C PRO A 85 2.72 -4.12 -26.51
N LEU A 86 1.89 -3.46 -25.69
CA LEU A 86 0.96 -2.43 -26.17
C LEU A 86 1.74 -1.31 -26.89
N PHE A 87 2.81 -0.84 -26.25
CA PHE A 87 3.58 0.31 -26.72
C PHE A 87 4.65 -0.01 -27.77
N LYS A 88 4.64 -1.18 -28.39
CA LYS A 88 5.70 -1.60 -29.34
C LYS A 88 5.78 -0.67 -30.55
N GLU A 89 4.64 -0.31 -31.11
CA GLU A 89 4.54 0.57 -32.30
C GLU A 89 4.76 2.05 -31.96
N ARG A 90 4.37 2.46 -30.75
CA ARG A 90 4.45 3.86 -30.31
C ARG A 90 5.90 4.30 -30.04
N LYS A 91 6.38 5.33 -30.73
CA LYS A 91 7.75 5.88 -30.55
C LYS A 91 7.93 6.68 -29.25
N SER A 92 6.91 7.45 -28.84
CA SER A 92 6.96 8.32 -27.66
C SER A 92 5.54 8.65 -27.14
N GLY A 93 5.44 9.34 -26.01
CA GLY A 93 4.14 9.76 -25.47
C GLY A 93 3.30 8.62 -24.89
N TYR A 94 3.94 7.75 -24.09
CA TYR A 94 3.30 6.58 -23.47
C TYR A 94 2.29 6.95 -22.37
N THR A 95 2.37 8.17 -21.84
CA THR A 95 1.48 8.66 -20.79
C THR A 95 0.81 9.96 -21.22
N ARG A 96 -0.44 10.13 -20.81
CA ARG A 96 -1.25 11.34 -20.99
C ARG A 96 -1.52 12.00 -19.64
N ILE A 97 -1.45 13.34 -19.61
CA ILE A 97 -1.87 14.15 -18.46
C ILE A 97 -3.14 14.87 -18.85
N ILE A 98 -4.22 14.63 -18.12
CA ILE A 98 -5.51 15.31 -18.29
C ILE A 98 -5.68 16.26 -17.09
N PRO A 99 -5.71 17.58 -17.29
CA PRO A 99 -5.97 18.51 -16.20
C PRO A 99 -7.37 18.29 -15.63
N LEU A 100 -7.49 18.46 -14.32
CA LEU A 100 -8.76 18.43 -13.60
C LEU A 100 -8.98 19.78 -12.89
N ASN A 101 -10.16 19.94 -12.31
CA ASN A 101 -10.49 21.06 -11.44
C ASN A 101 -9.56 21.12 -10.22
N PHE A 102 -9.56 22.27 -9.55
CA PHE A 102 -8.81 22.48 -8.32
C PHE A 102 -9.37 21.62 -7.18
N ARG A 103 -8.48 21.13 -6.32
CA ARG A 103 -8.88 20.38 -5.12
C ARG A 103 -9.54 21.32 -4.12
N ARG A 104 -10.68 20.91 -3.58
CA ARG A 104 -11.38 21.64 -2.50
C ARG A 104 -10.50 21.70 -1.25
N GLY A 105 -10.40 22.88 -0.64
CA GLY A 105 -9.61 23.14 0.55
C GLY A 105 -8.31 23.89 0.25
N ASP A 106 -7.35 23.23 -0.40
CA ASP A 106 -6.01 23.81 -0.65
C ASP A 106 -5.82 24.39 -2.06
N GLY A 107 -6.85 24.36 -2.90
CA GLY A 107 -6.82 24.94 -4.25
C GLY A 107 -5.78 24.30 -5.17
N ALA A 108 -5.26 23.11 -4.86
CA ALA A 108 -4.20 22.50 -5.65
C ALA A 108 -4.71 22.06 -7.03
N SER A 109 -4.01 22.42 -8.10
CA SER A 109 -4.34 21.96 -9.46
C SER A 109 -4.17 20.44 -9.56
N MET A 110 -5.26 19.74 -9.86
CA MET A 110 -5.27 18.29 -10.01
C MET A 110 -5.10 17.88 -11.47
N ALA A 111 -4.65 16.65 -11.68
CA ALA A 111 -4.55 16.04 -13.00
C ALA A 111 -4.64 14.52 -12.89
N ILE A 112 -5.21 13.89 -13.92
CA ILE A 112 -5.13 12.46 -14.14
C ILE A 112 -3.88 12.18 -14.97
N LEU A 113 -3.05 11.25 -14.49
CA LEU A 113 -1.97 10.66 -15.26
C LEU A 113 -2.39 9.25 -15.67
N GLU A 114 -2.42 8.97 -16.96
CA GLU A 114 -2.80 7.66 -17.49
C GLU A 114 -1.89 7.16 -18.59
N LEU A 115 -1.86 5.86 -18.77
CA LEU A 115 -1.26 5.21 -19.93
C LEU A 115 -2.12 5.48 -21.18
N THR A 116 -1.47 5.77 -22.31
CA THR A 116 -2.16 6.12 -23.56
C THR A 116 -2.92 4.92 -24.14
N GLU A 117 -2.30 3.74 -24.09
CA GLU A 117 -2.90 2.49 -24.52
C GLU A 117 -3.23 1.65 -23.30
N LYS A 118 -4.45 1.10 -23.27
CA LYS A 118 -4.95 0.24 -22.20
C LYS A 118 -5.63 -0.95 -22.85
N LYS A 119 -5.50 -2.11 -22.22
CA LYS A 119 -6.32 -3.27 -22.59
C LYS A 119 -7.75 -2.96 -22.18
N ILE A 120 -8.67 -2.90 -23.15
CA ILE A 120 -10.09 -2.71 -22.88
C ILE A 120 -10.56 -3.99 -22.20
N VAL A 121 -10.76 -3.94 -20.88
CA VAL A 121 -11.46 -5.00 -20.17
C VAL A 121 -12.93 -4.59 -20.21
N GLU A 122 -13.68 -5.19 -21.12
CA GLU A 122 -15.13 -5.00 -21.18
C GLU A 122 -15.73 -5.48 -19.86
N LYS A 123 -16.23 -4.55 -19.06
CA LYS A 123 -17.00 -4.89 -17.86
C LYS A 123 -18.41 -5.22 -18.30
N PHE A 124 -18.72 -6.50 -18.45
CA PHE A 124 -20.08 -6.97 -18.66
C PHE A 124 -21.02 -6.49 -17.53
N PRO A 125 -22.25 -6.05 -17.83
CA PRO A 125 -23.18 -5.55 -16.83
C PRO A 125 -23.64 -6.68 -15.90
N LYS A 126 -23.56 -6.45 -14.58
CA LYS A 126 -24.14 -7.34 -13.57
C LYS A 126 -25.66 -7.39 -13.78
N LYS A 127 -26.21 -8.58 -14.05
CA LYS A 127 -27.67 -8.84 -14.10
C LYS A 127 -28.33 -8.26 -12.84
N LYS A 128 -29.33 -7.38 -13.04
CA LYS A 128 -30.25 -6.92 -11.99
C LYS A 128 -30.87 -8.15 -11.31
N LYS A 129 -30.76 -8.26 -9.99
CA LYS A 129 -31.57 -9.21 -9.22
C LYS A 129 -33.04 -8.81 -9.41
N LYS A 130 -33.86 -9.72 -9.94
CA LYS A 130 -35.32 -9.62 -9.89
C LYS A 130 -35.72 -9.67 -8.43
N GLU A 131 -36.37 -8.61 -7.96
CA GLU A 131 -37.12 -8.61 -6.71
C GLU A 131 -38.19 -9.70 -6.80
N THR A 132 -38.15 -10.65 -5.88
CA THR A 132 -39.17 -11.68 -5.72
C THR A 132 -40.45 -11.05 -5.20
N ALA A 133 -41.55 -11.53 -5.79
CA ALA A 133 -42.91 -11.07 -5.60
C ALA A 133 -43.43 -11.19 -4.16
N LYS A 134 -44.39 -10.30 -3.87
CA LYS A 134 -45.22 -10.16 -2.67
C LYS A 134 -45.94 -11.45 -2.25
N THR A 135 -46.18 -11.59 -0.95
CA THR A 135 -47.25 -12.41 -0.36
C THR A 135 -47.96 -11.55 0.71
N PRO A 136 -49.29 -11.68 0.91
CA PRO A 136 -50.17 -10.55 1.24
C PRO A 136 -50.65 -10.49 2.71
N ALA A 137 -51.11 -9.30 3.09
CA ALA A 137 -52.22 -8.98 3.98
C ALA A 137 -52.34 -9.65 5.37
N ARG A 138 -52.18 -8.80 6.42
CA ARG A 138 -53.12 -8.75 7.55
C ARG A 138 -53.48 -7.28 7.86
N LYS A 139 -54.76 -6.97 7.67
CA LYS A 139 -55.55 -5.86 8.26
C LYS A 139 -55.41 -5.89 9.79
N GLY A 140 -55.57 -4.85 10.60
CA GLY A 140 -55.94 -3.43 10.50
C GLY A 140 -55.49 -2.80 11.84
N LEU A 141 -55.36 -1.48 11.98
CA LEU A 141 -56.44 -0.57 12.35
C LEU A 141 -55.93 0.87 12.15
N GLU A 142 -56.71 1.71 11.48
CA GLU A 142 -56.52 3.16 11.43
C GLU A 142 -57.10 3.80 12.69
N THR A 143 -56.48 4.87 13.20
CA THR A 143 -57.14 6.11 13.64
C THR A 143 -56.10 7.16 14.03
N GLY A 144 -56.27 8.39 13.53
CA GLY A 144 -55.84 9.62 14.21
C GLY A 144 -54.51 10.26 13.78
N ARG A 145 -54.56 11.18 12.81
CA ARG A 145 -53.71 12.38 12.81
C ARG A 145 -54.26 13.34 13.86
N GLU A 146 -53.41 13.90 14.72
CA GLU A 146 -53.22 15.36 14.87
C GLU A 146 -52.18 15.69 15.97
N GLU A 147 -51.29 16.61 15.59
CA GLU A 147 -50.59 17.66 16.34
C GLU A 147 -49.67 17.39 17.54
N ARG A 148 -48.47 17.99 17.42
CA ARG A 148 -47.50 18.26 18.49
C ARG A 148 -47.90 19.56 19.20
N PRO A 149 -47.54 19.71 20.47
CA PRO A 149 -46.66 20.84 20.80
C PRO A 149 -45.42 20.45 21.61
N GLU A 150 -44.48 21.38 21.55
CA GLU A 150 -43.15 21.41 22.14
C GLU A 150 -43.18 21.49 23.68
N GLY A 151 -42.06 21.15 24.31
CA GLY A 151 -41.58 21.89 25.48
C GLY A 151 -41.44 21.14 26.82
N GLU A 152 -40.17 20.89 27.16
CA GLU A 152 -39.59 21.00 28.51
C GLU A 152 -39.51 19.78 29.47
N GLN A 153 -38.26 19.44 29.79
CA GLN A 153 -37.75 18.54 30.86
C GLN A 153 -37.90 19.23 32.24
N PRO A 154 -37.84 18.55 33.43
CA PRO A 154 -36.82 17.55 33.78
C PRO A 154 -37.20 16.40 34.76
N LYS A 155 -36.23 15.47 34.90
CA LYS A 155 -36.02 14.36 35.87
C LYS A 155 -36.41 14.71 37.33
N PRO A 156 -36.60 13.75 38.28
CA PRO A 156 -35.93 12.43 38.39
C PRO A 156 -36.79 11.28 38.95
N LEU A 157 -36.27 10.04 38.97
CA LEU A 157 -36.60 9.06 40.02
C LEU A 157 -35.52 7.95 40.08
N LYS A 158 -35.11 7.66 41.32
CA LYS A 158 -34.06 6.76 41.79
C LYS A 158 -34.64 5.39 42.20
N GLU A 159 -33.79 4.37 42.06
CA GLU A 159 -33.54 3.21 42.96
C GLU A 159 -34.71 2.27 43.29
N GLY A 160 -34.58 0.94 43.29
CA GLY A 160 -33.44 0.00 43.16
C GLY A 160 -34.02 -1.44 43.22
N LYS A 161 -33.30 -2.57 43.17
CA LYS A 161 -31.88 -2.97 43.20
C LYS A 161 -31.82 -4.40 42.64
N LYS A 162 -30.71 -4.81 42.01
CA LYS A 162 -29.87 -5.95 42.47
C LYS A 162 -28.66 -6.23 41.56
N LYS A 163 -27.53 -6.40 42.25
CA LYS A 163 -26.24 -7.04 41.91
C LYS A 163 -25.18 -6.21 41.18
N GLU A 164 -24.42 -5.50 42.01
CA GLU A 164 -23.07 -4.97 41.75
C GLU A 164 -22.01 -6.09 41.80
N GLU A 165 -21.04 -6.00 40.88
CA GLU A 165 -19.74 -6.66 40.95
C GLU A 165 -18.80 -5.85 41.86
N PRO A 166 -18.08 -6.47 42.82
CA PRO A 166 -17.13 -5.72 43.64
C PRO A 166 -15.76 -5.63 42.97
N ARG A 167 -15.21 -4.41 42.98
CA ARG A 167 -13.78 -4.13 42.84
C ARG A 167 -12.97 -4.96 43.83
N ALA A 168 -12.01 -5.74 43.33
CA ALA A 168 -11.01 -6.41 44.15
C ALA A 168 -9.62 -5.78 43.97
N LYS A 169 -9.00 -5.55 45.12
CA LYS A 169 -7.64 -5.08 45.35
C LYS A 169 -6.59 -6.12 44.90
N ILE A 170 -5.46 -5.62 44.39
CA ILE A 170 -4.06 -6.04 44.63
C ILE A 170 -3.85 -7.51 45.07
N ILE A 171 -3.32 -8.37 44.20
CA ILE A 171 -2.44 -9.52 44.55
C ILE A 171 -1.48 -9.83 43.34
N PRO A 172 -0.49 -10.74 43.41
CA PRO A 172 0.94 -10.46 43.36
C PRO A 172 1.64 -11.03 42.11
N ARG A 173 2.96 -10.87 42.02
CA ARG A 173 3.84 -11.53 41.05
C ARG A 173 3.71 -13.07 41.15
N THR A 174 3.13 -13.71 40.15
CA THR A 174 3.22 -15.17 39.95
C THR A 174 4.39 -15.50 39.04
N LYS A 175 5.27 -16.39 39.50
CA LYS A 175 6.44 -16.91 38.78
C LYS A 175 6.01 -17.63 37.49
N PRO A 176 6.82 -17.61 36.42
CA PRO A 176 6.53 -18.36 35.19
C PRO A 176 6.60 -19.87 35.44
N THR A 177 5.68 -20.62 34.83
CA THR A 177 5.58 -22.07 34.88
C THR A 177 6.70 -22.75 34.08
N LEU A 178 7.11 -23.94 34.56
CA LEU A 178 8.22 -24.81 34.11
C LEU A 178 8.25 -25.17 32.59
N GLU A 179 7.24 -24.78 31.81
CA GLU A 179 7.21 -24.96 30.36
C GLU A 179 7.88 -23.82 29.58
N GLU A 180 7.97 -22.61 30.15
CA GLU A 180 8.67 -21.48 29.51
C GLU A 180 10.20 -21.56 29.69
N GLU A 181 10.68 -22.09 30.81
CA GLU A 181 12.11 -22.28 31.06
C GLU A 181 12.73 -23.28 30.07
N LYS A 182 12.06 -24.42 29.82
CA LYS A 182 12.52 -25.43 28.84
C LYS A 182 12.58 -24.92 27.40
N ARG A 183 11.71 -23.98 27.02
CA ARG A 183 11.74 -23.33 25.69
C ARG A 183 12.87 -22.31 25.60
N SER A 184 13.17 -21.61 26.69
CA SER A 184 14.27 -20.63 26.75
C SER A 184 15.66 -21.29 26.76
N GLU A 185 15.82 -22.46 27.38
CA GLU A 185 17.08 -23.22 27.40
C GLU A 185 17.38 -23.86 26.04
N LYS A 186 16.36 -24.36 25.33
CA LYS A 186 16.52 -24.88 23.97
C LYS A 186 17.01 -23.80 23.00
N ALA A 187 16.43 -22.60 23.07
CA ALA A 187 16.85 -21.46 22.25
C ALA A 187 18.30 -21.02 22.54
N LYS A 188 18.72 -21.00 23.82
CA LYS A 188 20.11 -20.69 24.20
C LYS A 188 21.11 -21.78 23.79
N SER A 189 20.69 -23.04 23.74
CA SER A 189 21.53 -24.16 23.30
C SER A 189 21.78 -24.18 21.79
N GLU A 190 20.80 -23.73 20.99
CA GLU A 190 20.91 -23.63 19.54
C GLU A 190 21.77 -22.43 19.11
N ASP A 191 21.66 -21.30 19.82
CA ASP A 191 22.51 -20.13 19.56
C ASP A 191 23.98 -20.36 19.91
N LYS A 192 24.29 -21.09 21.01
CA LYS A 192 25.67 -21.51 21.32
C LYS A 192 26.24 -22.43 20.24
N ARG A 193 25.47 -23.45 19.80
CA ARG A 193 25.89 -24.37 18.71
C ARG A 193 26.13 -23.64 17.39
N MET A 194 25.39 -22.58 17.10
CA MET A 194 25.59 -21.74 15.91
C MET A 194 26.82 -20.82 16.02
N GLN A 195 27.12 -20.30 17.21
CA GLN A 195 28.32 -19.51 17.47
C GLN A 195 29.59 -20.36 17.43
N ASP A 196 29.55 -21.58 17.98
CA ASP A 196 30.69 -22.52 17.96
C ASP A 196 31.00 -23.01 16.54
N LYS A 197 29.99 -23.28 15.70
CA LYS A 197 30.20 -23.61 14.28
C LYS A 197 30.79 -22.44 13.49
N LYS A 198 30.37 -21.20 13.79
CA LYS A 198 30.96 -19.99 13.18
C LYS A 198 32.40 -19.75 13.66
N GLY A 199 32.71 -20.04 14.92
CA GLY A 199 34.07 -19.99 15.47
C GLY A 199 34.99 -21.06 14.87
N PHE A 200 34.50 -22.29 14.74
CA PHE A 200 35.22 -23.41 14.13
C PHE A 200 35.56 -23.17 12.65
N LEU A 201 34.61 -22.69 11.85
CA LEU A 201 34.83 -22.33 10.44
C LEU A 201 35.78 -21.13 10.27
N LYS A 202 35.83 -20.21 11.24
CA LYS A 202 36.76 -19.08 11.24
C LYS A 202 38.20 -19.53 11.55
N ASN A 203 38.37 -20.51 12.45
CA ASN A 203 39.68 -21.10 12.78
C ASN A 203 40.20 -22.03 11.67
N LEU A 204 39.33 -22.77 10.98
CA LEU A 204 39.72 -23.60 9.83
C LEU A 204 40.20 -22.75 8.64
N ARG A 205 39.55 -21.60 8.39
CA ARG A 205 39.95 -20.64 7.35
C ARG A 205 41.26 -19.90 7.68
N GLY A 206 41.61 -19.79 8.96
CA GLY A 206 42.90 -19.26 9.44
C GLY A 206 44.02 -20.28 9.53
N PHE A 207 43.71 -21.59 9.54
CA PHE A 207 44.68 -22.68 9.53
C PHE A 207 45.17 -22.98 8.10
N PHE A 208 44.28 -22.91 7.10
CA PHE A 208 44.65 -23.11 5.69
C PHE A 208 45.37 -21.92 5.02
N ARG A 209 45.41 -20.74 5.66
CA ARG A 209 46.11 -19.55 5.16
C ARG A 209 47.54 -19.38 5.70
N ARG A 210 47.93 -20.18 6.71
CA ARG A 210 49.27 -20.11 7.33
C ARG A 210 50.29 -21.08 6.74
N LYS A 211 49.93 -21.85 5.71
CA LYS A 211 50.81 -22.86 5.08
C LYS A 211 51.32 -22.45 3.69
N THR A 212 51.24 -21.16 3.34
CA THR A 212 51.72 -20.62 2.06
C THR A 212 52.63 -19.40 2.23
N ASP A 213 53.17 -19.17 3.43
CA ASP A 213 54.22 -18.18 3.66
C ASP A 213 55.33 -18.86 4.46
N MET A 214 56.15 -19.65 3.75
CA MET A 214 57.48 -20.08 4.17
C MET A 214 58.33 -20.27 2.91
#